data_AF-A0A4V2XKI5-F1
#
_entry.id   AF-A0A4V2XKI5-F1
#
_cell.length_a   1.000
_cell.length_b   1.000
_cell.length_c   1.000
_cell.angle_alpha   90.00
_cell.angle_beta   90.00
_cell.angle_gamma   90.00
#
_symmetry.space_group_name_H-M   'P 1'
#
loop_
_entity.id
_entity.type
_entity.pdbx_description
1 polymer ?
#
loop_
_entity_poly.entity_id
_entity_poly.type
_entity_poly.pdbx_seq_one_letter_code
_entity_poly.pdbx_strand_id
1 'polypeptide(L)' 'MIPAGRKPADSVRAAQLLGVALGTFRNRKAWRTLPPTLSRPEARQRIWGEEQLLAAIEG' A
#
# COMPACT_ATOMS: atom_id res chain seq x y z
N MET A 1 7.29 8.00 -10.48
CA MET A 1 6.34 9.06 -10.86
C MET A 1 4.96 8.50 -10.59
N ILE A 2 4.24 9.08 -9.64
CA ILE A 2 2.83 8.74 -9.41
C ILE A 2 2.04 9.65 -10.37
N PRO A 3 1.07 9.13 -11.14
CA PRO A 3 0.28 9.96 -12.04
C PRO A 3 -0.39 11.09 -11.24
N ALA A 4 -0.38 12.30 -11.81
CA ALA A 4 -0.94 13.50 -11.19
C ALA A 4 -2.41 13.25 -10.82
N GLY A 5 -2.71 13.32 -9.52
CA GLY A 5 -4.04 13.02 -8.96
C GLY A 5 -4.07 11.84 -7.98
N ARG A 6 -3.09 10.92 -8.03
CA ARG A 6 -3.00 9.81 -7.06
C ARG A 6 -2.18 10.18 -5.84
N LYS A 7 -2.76 10.00 -4.66
CA LYS A 7 -2.03 10.11 -3.40
C LYS A 7 -1.14 8.87 -3.19
N PRO A 8 0.17 9.02 -2.95
CA PRO A 8 1.00 7.91 -2.48
C PRO A 8 0.48 7.40 -1.15
N ALA A 9 0.33 6.09 -1.04
CA ALA A 9 0.13 5.41 0.22
C ALA A 9 1.33 4.50 0.48
N ASP A 10 2.07 4.77 1.55
CA ASP A 10 3.16 3.91 2.02
C ASP A 10 2.63 2.76 2.89
N SER A 11 3.52 1.93 3.45
CA SER A 11 3.13 0.79 4.28
C SER A 11 2.37 1.17 5.56
N VAL A 12 2.64 2.36 6.12
CA VAL A 12 1.88 2.89 7.27
C VAL A 12 0.46 3.20 6.85
N ARG A 13 0.30 3.92 5.74
CA ARG A 13 -1.02 4.27 5.21
C ARG A 13 -1.82 3.04 4.81
N ALA A 14 -1.20 2.08 4.13
CA ALA A 14 -1.83 0.81 3.79
C ALA A 14 -2.29 0.02 5.04
N ALA A 15 -1.46 -0.01 6.09
CA ALA A 15 -1.84 -0.66 7.35
C ALA A 15 -3.03 0.03 8.02
N GLN A 16 -3.06 1.37 8.03
CA GLN A 16 -4.20 2.14 8.55
C GLN A 16 -5.50 1.86 7.77
N LEU A 17 -5.43 1.84 6.44
CA LEU A 17 -6.59 1.56 5.58
C LEU A 17 -7.13 0.14 5.79
N LEU A 18 -6.26 -0.83 6.05
CA LEU A 18 -6.63 -2.20 6.39
C LEU A 18 -7.09 -2.38 7.86
N GLY A 19 -7.04 -1.33 8.68
CA GLY A 19 -7.39 -1.42 10.10
C GLY A 19 -6.43 -2.28 10.93
N VAL A 20 -5.17 -2.44 10.50
CA VAL A 20 -4.16 -3.28 11.18
C VAL A 20 -2.94 -2.47 11.62
N ALA A 21 -2.29 -2.92 12.69
CA ALA A 21 -1.02 -2.33 13.12
C ALA A 21 0.08 -2.55 12.06
N LEU A 22 0.98 -1.59 11.88
CA LEU A 22 2.11 -1.66 10.93
C LEU A 22 2.99 -2.91 11.16
N GLY A 23 3.24 -3.27 12.41
CA GLY A 23 4.00 -4.48 12.75
C GLY A 23 3.32 -5.74 12.23
N THR A 24 2.00 -5.86 12.43
CA THR A 24 1.18 -6.97 11.92
C THR A 24 1.15 -6.98 10.39
N PHE A 25 0.98 -5.81 9.76
CA PHE A 25 1.01 -5.67 8.30
C PHE A 25 2.31 -6.21 7.69
N ARG A 26 3.46 -5.89 8.30
CA ARG A 26 4.77 -6.38 7.87
C ARG A 26 4.95 -7.87 8.15
N ASN A 27 4.63 -8.30 9.37
CA ASN A 27 4.83 -9.68 9.83
C ASN A 27 3.96 -10.68 9.04
N ARG A 28 2.66 -10.39 8.94
CA ARG A 28 1.72 -11.23 8.17
C ARG A 28 1.86 -11.06 6.66
N LYS A 29 2.74 -10.17 6.20
CA LYS A 29 2.91 -9.83 4.79
C LYS A 29 1.57 -9.49 4.13
N ALA A 30 0.72 -8.71 4.81
CA ALA A 30 -0.60 -8.31 4.32
C ALA A 30 -0.52 -7.58 2.97
N TRP A 31 0.63 -6.99 2.66
CA TRP A 31 0.94 -6.46 1.32
C TRP A 31 0.87 -7.49 0.18
N ARG A 32 0.86 -8.81 0.45
CA ARG A 32 0.71 -9.84 -0.58
C ARG A 32 -0.71 -9.94 -1.13
N THR A 33 -1.71 -9.55 -0.34
CA THR A 33 -3.11 -9.52 -0.77
C THR A 33 -3.48 -8.18 -1.39
N LEU A 34 -2.59 -7.19 -1.30
CA LEU A 34 -2.76 -5.88 -1.90
C LEU A 34 -2.30 -5.87 -3.36
N PRO A 35 -2.83 -4.93 -4.16
CA PRO A 35 -2.40 -4.73 -5.54
C PRO A 35 -0.90 -4.41 -5.65
N PRO A 36 -0.31 -4.58 -6.85
CA PRO A 36 1.12 -4.36 -7.06
C PRO A 36 1.53 -2.93 -6.70
N THR A 37 2.66 -2.81 -6.00
CA THR A 37 3.25 -1.52 -5.61
C THR A 37 3.68 -0.71 -6.82
N LEU A 38 3.53 0.61 -6.73
CA LEU A 38 4.10 1.58 -7.67
C LEU A 38 5.61 1.80 -7.46
N SER A 39 6.19 1.19 -6.42
CA SER A 39 7.62 1.28 -6.13
C SER A 39 8.48 0.60 -7.19
N ARG A 40 9.60 1.24 -7.52
CA ARG A 40 10.66 0.64 -8.33
C ARG A 40 11.36 -0.49 -7.55
N PRO A 41 11.94 -1.50 -8.22
CA PRO A 41 12.65 -2.60 -7.55
C PRO A 41 13.78 -2.15 -6.61
N GLU A 42 14.42 -1.00 -6.86
CA GLU A 42 15.46 -0.43 -5.98
C GLU A 42 14.91 0.37 -4.80
N ALA A 43 13.60 0.63 -4.75
CA ALA A 43 13.00 1.41 -3.69
C ALA A 43 12.82 0.55 -2.43
N ARG A 44 13.52 0.95 -1.35
CA ARG A 44 13.44 0.31 -0.02
C ARG A 44 12.03 0.37 0.59
N GLN A 45 11.19 1.29 0.12
CA GLN A 45 9.81 1.47 0.58
C GLN A 45 8.83 1.00 -0.47
N ARG A 46 7.77 0.30 -0.02
CA ARG A 46 6.62 -0.07 -0.84
C ARG A 46 5.63 1.08 -0.83
N ILE A 47 5.33 1.60 -2.02
CA ILE A 47 4.36 2.67 -2.25
C ILE A 47 3.24 2.11 -3.13
N TRP A 48 2.01 2.40 -2.78
CA TRP A 48 0.81 2.14 -3.56
C TRP A 48 0.13 3.46 -3.93
N GLY A 49 -0.84 3.41 -4.82
CA GLY A 49 -1.81 4.50 -4.96
C GLY A 49 -2.90 4.33 -3.90
N GLU A 50 -3.25 5.40 -3.18
CA GLU A 50 -4.32 5.36 -2.16
C GLU A 50 -5.65 4.86 -2.75
N GLU A 51 -6.05 5.36 -3.93
CA GLU A 51 -7.25 4.91 -4.64
C GLU A 51 -7.21 3.42 -4.99
N GLN A 52 -6.02 2.90 -5.34
CA GLN A 52 -5.83 1.50 -5.68
C GLN A 52 -5.99 0.61 -4.45
N LEU A 53 -5.52 1.07 -3.29
CA LEU A 53 -5.70 0.36 -2.02
C LEU A 53 -7.17 0.36 -1.61
N LEU A 54 -7.85 1.51 -1.68
CA LEU A 54 -9.26 1.63 -1.34
C LEU A 54 -10.11 0.71 -2.22
N ALA A 55 -9.90 0.73 -3.54
CA ALA A 55 -10.61 -0.14 -4.46
C ALA A 55 -10.38 -1.64 -4.19
N ALA A 56 -9.20 -2.02 -3.67
CA ALA A 56 -8.90 -3.40 -3.30
C ALA A 56 -9.45 -3.82 -1.92
N ILE A 57 -9.87 -2.86 -1.09
CA ILE A 57 -10.48 -3.11 0.22
C ILE A 57 -12.01 -3.13 0.12
N GLU A 58 -12.59 -2.32 -0.79
CA GLU A 58 -14.04 -2.28 -1.02
C GLU A 58 -14.58 -3.38 -1.95
N GLY A 59 -13.70 -4.07 -2.70
CA GLY A 59 -14.05 -5.19 -3.58
C GLY A 59 -13.96 -6.56 -2.92
#